data_AF-A0AB74VD93-F1
#
_entry.id   AF-A0AB74VD93-F1
#
_cell.length_a   1.000
_cell.length_b   1.000
_cell.length_c   1.000
_cell.angle_alpha   90.00
_cell.angle_beta   90.00
_cell.angle_gamma   90.00
#
_symmetry.space_group_name_H-M   'P 1'
#
loop_
_entity.id
_entity.type
_entity.pdbx_description
1 polymer ?
#
loop_
_entity_poly.entity_id
_entity_poly.type
_entity_poly.pdbx_seq_one_letter_code
_entity_poly.pdbx_strand_id
1 'polypeptide(L)'
;MLKKEFLELVKDIEEDGEIDETILSNGFSKQIKDLDGLKNLLDTNELVKGIYQKELDSGVGKGVTKYKENFNKNELPKLVEEGIKAKSNEGKSPLEIKVEEQQREIEQMKAEKVKAEMSSKYTKDLSTKGLPTDLIDFVLGADEDTTNANIEKISNILSSVTDTKVKEKLNNSNYVPPKNDSKTFGKPTWDDVMKGKASYEDFKKSQES
;
A
#
# COMPACT_ATOMS: atom_id res chain seq x y z
N MET A 1 59.66 52.75 16.80
CA MET A 1 61.01 53.09 17.27
C MET A 1 61.32 54.53 16.93
N LEU A 2 62.22 55.17 17.67
CA LEU A 2 62.78 56.48 17.35
C LEU A 2 63.84 56.34 16.25
N LYS A 3 64.09 57.42 15.49
CA LYS A 3 65.11 57.44 14.42
C LYS A 3 66.49 56.97 14.90
N LYS A 4 66.88 57.33 16.14
CA LYS A 4 68.15 56.91 16.75
C LYS A 4 68.23 55.39 16.93
N GLU A 5 67.15 54.77 17.36
CA GLU A 5 67.06 53.33 17.62
C GLU A 5 67.10 52.56 16.30
N PHE A 6 66.46 53.11 15.25
CA PHE A 6 66.51 52.53 13.91
C PHE A 6 67.93 52.57 13.33
N LEU A 7 68.60 53.72 13.45
CA LEU A 7 69.99 53.87 12.98
C LEU A 7 70.94 52.92 13.70
N GLU A 8 70.76 52.70 15.00
CA GLU A 8 71.55 51.74 15.78
C GLU A 8 71.31 50.31 15.31
N LEU A 9 70.06 49.94 15.03
CA LEU A 9 69.68 48.61 14.55
C LEU A 9 70.28 48.27 13.18
N VAL A 10 70.40 49.26 12.30
CA VAL A 10 70.85 49.08 10.91
C VAL A 10 72.38 49.24 10.79
N LYS A 11 73.04 49.82 11.79
CA LYS A 11 74.48 50.14 11.74
C LYS A 11 75.38 48.90 11.68
N ASP A 12 74.94 47.82 12.31
CA ASP A 12 75.71 46.57 12.41
C ASP A 12 75.39 45.58 11.27
N ILE A 13 74.49 45.96 10.35
CA ILE A 13 74.15 45.17 9.16
C ILE A 13 75.17 45.49 8.05
N GLU A 14 75.64 44.46 7.34
CA GLU A 14 76.52 44.60 6.17
C GLU A 14 75.83 45.43 5.06
N GLU A 15 76.59 46.08 4.17
CA GLU A 15 76.04 46.95 3.11
C GLU A 15 75.07 46.22 2.16
N ASP A 16 75.24 44.91 2.02
CA ASP A 16 74.42 43.99 1.22
C ASP A 16 73.56 43.03 2.07
N GLY A 17 73.48 43.26 3.38
CA GLY A 17 72.71 42.44 4.30
C GLY A 17 71.19 42.57 4.14
N GLU A 18 70.45 41.51 4.46
CA GLU A 18 68.98 41.47 4.37
C GLU A 18 68.34 42.24 5.55
N ILE A 19 67.91 43.46 5.26
CA ILE A 19 67.35 44.38 6.26
C ILE A 19 65.97 43.91 6.76
N ASP A 20 65.20 43.20 5.93
CA ASP A 20 63.82 42.79 6.24
C ASP A 20 63.75 41.84 7.45
N GLU A 21 64.60 40.81 7.53
CA GLU A 21 64.63 39.90 8.67
C GLU A 21 65.02 40.61 9.98
N THR A 22 65.98 41.53 9.90
CA THR A 22 66.46 42.28 11.07
C THR A 22 65.35 43.15 11.63
N ILE A 23 64.56 43.80 10.77
CA ILE A 23 63.49 44.67 11.25
C ILE A 23 62.22 43.86 11.61
N LEU A 24 61.94 42.74 10.95
CA LEU A 24 60.86 41.82 11.35
C LEU A 24 61.11 41.22 12.75
N SER A 25 62.36 40.82 13.04
CA SER A 25 62.73 40.21 14.33
C SER A 25 62.70 41.21 15.49
N ASN A 26 63.02 42.48 15.22
CA ASN A 26 63.04 43.55 16.21
C ASN A 26 61.73 44.37 16.26
N GLY A 27 60.81 44.10 15.33
CA GLY A 27 59.47 44.66 15.25
C GLY A 27 59.40 46.07 14.64
N PHE A 28 58.75 46.19 13.48
CA PHE A 28 58.33 47.49 12.96
C PHE A 28 57.13 48.03 13.75
N SER A 29 57.34 49.17 14.41
CA SER A 29 56.28 50.10 14.84
C SER A 29 55.36 49.64 15.98
N LYS A 30 54.48 50.57 16.40
CA LYS A 30 53.60 50.46 17.56
C LYS A 30 52.77 49.18 17.47
N GLN A 31 52.91 48.30 18.46
CA GLN A 31 52.02 47.15 18.62
C GLN A 31 50.56 47.64 18.56
N ILE A 32 49.75 46.99 17.74
CA ILE A 32 48.30 47.17 17.77
C ILE A 32 47.80 46.46 19.03
N LYS A 33 47.40 47.24 20.02
CA LYS A 33 46.96 46.73 21.33
C LYS A 33 45.44 46.74 21.47
N ASP A 34 44.74 47.40 20.56
CA ASP A 34 43.31 47.65 20.63
C ASP A 34 42.65 47.68 19.24
N LEU A 35 41.32 47.69 19.25
CA LEU A 35 40.48 47.75 18.06
C LEU A 35 40.69 49.04 17.27
N ASP A 36 40.95 50.16 17.94
CA ASP A 36 41.11 51.45 17.27
C ASP A 36 42.48 51.58 16.58
N GLY A 37 43.54 50.96 17.13
CA GLY A 37 44.80 50.77 16.44
C GLY A 37 44.66 49.88 15.20
N LEU A 38 43.85 48.82 15.28
CA LEU A 38 43.57 47.94 14.14
C LEU A 38 42.81 48.69 13.04
N LYS A 39 41.76 49.45 13.39
CA LYS A 39 41.00 50.28 12.44
C LYS A 39 41.90 51.28 11.72
N ASN A 40 42.74 51.99 12.46
CA ASN A 40 43.69 52.94 11.86
C ASN A 40 44.66 52.25 10.89
N LEU A 41 45.16 51.05 11.21
CA LEU A 41 46.01 50.31 10.27
C LEU A 41 45.24 49.91 9.00
N LEU A 42 44.02 49.42 9.15
CA LEU A 42 43.17 49.03 8.01
C LEU A 42 42.79 50.24 7.14
N ASP A 43 42.63 51.43 7.71
CA ASP A 43 42.31 52.64 6.94
C ASP A 43 43.52 53.27 6.25
N THR A 44 44.72 53.08 6.81
CA THR A 44 45.96 53.66 6.28
C THR A 44 46.70 52.73 5.31
N ASN A 45 46.41 51.43 5.32
CA ASN A 45 47.10 50.44 4.49
C ASN A 45 46.12 49.58 3.68
N GLU A 46 45.96 49.91 2.40
CA GLU A 46 45.06 49.18 1.48
C GLU A 46 45.43 47.71 1.29
N LEU A 47 46.72 47.35 1.28
CA LEU A 47 47.16 45.97 1.13
C LEU A 47 46.76 45.12 2.33
N VAL A 48 47.02 45.62 3.54
CA VAL A 48 46.62 44.96 4.80
C VAL A 48 45.10 44.86 4.88
N LYS A 49 44.38 45.92 4.48
CA LYS A 49 42.92 45.93 4.41
C LYS A 49 42.38 44.85 3.47
N GLY A 50 42.94 44.73 2.26
CA GLY A 50 42.51 43.73 1.28
C GLY A 50 42.72 42.28 1.75
N ILE A 51 43.88 42.00 2.35
CA ILE A 51 44.17 40.66 2.91
C ILE A 51 43.24 40.36 4.09
N TYR A 52 43.06 41.31 5.01
CA TYR A 52 42.17 41.17 6.15
C TYR A 52 40.72 40.92 5.72
N GLN A 53 40.24 41.68 4.74
CA GLN A 53 38.88 41.52 4.21
C GLN A 53 38.69 40.15 3.56
N LYS A 54 39.66 39.66 2.79
CA LYS A 54 39.58 38.34 2.14
C LYS A 54 39.48 37.20 3.17
N GLU A 55 40.28 37.27 4.23
CA GLU A 55 40.24 36.27 5.30
C GLU A 55 38.92 36.34 6.09
N LEU A 56 38.44 37.56 6.35
CA LEU A 56 37.14 37.78 6.98
C LEU A 56 36.01 37.20 6.12
N ASP A 57 35.97 37.50 4.82
CA ASP A 57 34.96 37.01 3.89
C ASP A 57 34.99 35.49 3.78
N SER A 58 36.18 34.88 3.76
CA SER A 58 36.36 33.42 3.78
C SER A 58 35.83 32.79 5.08
N GLY A 59 36.18 33.37 6.22
CA GLY A 59 35.73 32.91 7.54
C GLY A 59 34.22 33.03 7.70
N VAL A 60 33.65 34.19 7.33
CA VAL A 60 32.21 34.44 7.34
C VAL A 60 31.49 33.51 6.37
N GLY A 61 32.01 33.33 5.15
CA GLY A 61 31.43 32.43 4.14
C GLY A 61 31.37 30.98 4.62
N LYS A 62 32.44 30.46 5.22
CA LYS A 62 32.47 29.13 5.86
C LYS A 62 31.48 29.05 7.02
N GLY A 63 31.43 30.09 7.87
CA GLY A 63 30.50 30.19 8.98
C GLY A 63 29.03 30.14 8.54
N VAL A 64 28.67 30.92 7.53
CA VAL A 64 27.32 30.96 6.95
C VAL A 64 26.97 29.63 6.29
N THR A 65 27.89 29.01 5.58
CA THR A 65 27.67 27.70 4.93
C THR A 65 27.42 26.63 5.99
N LYS A 66 28.28 26.54 7.00
CA LYS A 66 28.12 25.60 8.11
C LYS A 66 26.85 25.85 8.92
N TYR A 67 26.50 27.13 9.14
CA TYR A 67 25.24 27.51 9.77
C TYR A 67 24.05 27.03 8.94
N LYS A 68 24.03 27.28 7.62
CA LYS A 68 22.96 26.81 6.73
C LYS A 68 22.83 25.30 6.73
N GLU A 69 23.94 24.57 6.63
CA GLU A 69 23.95 23.10 6.68
C GLU A 69 23.41 22.58 8.02
N ASN A 70 23.90 23.15 9.14
CA ASN A 70 23.47 22.79 10.48
C ASN A 70 21.98 23.11 10.68
N PHE A 71 21.54 24.29 10.24
CA PHE A 71 20.15 24.71 10.30
C PHE A 71 19.27 23.75 9.49
N ASN A 72 19.61 23.48 8.23
CA ASN A 72 18.85 22.57 7.38
C ASN A 72 18.80 21.14 7.92
N LYS A 73 19.88 20.66 8.56
CA LYS A 73 19.96 19.29 9.08
C LYS A 73 19.28 19.11 10.44
N ASN A 74 19.38 20.10 11.33
CA ASN A 74 19.04 19.92 12.75
C ASN A 74 17.92 20.83 13.26
N GLU A 75 17.79 22.05 12.74
CA GLU A 75 16.80 23.03 13.22
C GLU A 75 15.55 23.05 12.32
N LEU A 76 15.73 23.00 11.01
CA LEU A 76 14.64 23.00 10.04
C LEU A 76 13.68 21.82 10.24
N PRO A 77 14.13 20.57 10.47
CA PRO A 77 13.21 19.47 10.75
C PRO A 77 12.41 19.69 12.03
N LYS A 78 13.02 20.25 13.08
CA LYS A 78 12.32 20.58 14.34
C LYS A 78 11.29 21.68 14.13
N LEU A 79 11.63 22.75 13.41
CA LEU A 79 10.71 23.84 13.09
C LEU A 79 9.56 23.36 12.19
N VAL A 80 9.84 22.45 11.27
CA VAL A 80 8.82 21.80 10.43
C VAL A 80 7.94 20.90 11.29
N GLU A 81 8.49 20.08 12.19
CA GLU A 81 7.72 19.26 13.13
C GLU A 81 6.89 20.10 14.11
N GLU A 82 7.44 21.18 14.66
CA GLU A 82 6.74 22.13 15.52
C GLU A 82 5.67 22.89 14.75
N GLY A 83 5.96 23.31 13.52
CA GLY A 83 5.00 23.92 12.61
C GLY A 83 3.89 22.95 12.21
N ILE A 84 4.20 21.67 11.98
CA ILE A 84 3.23 20.61 11.74
C ILE A 84 2.42 20.35 13.02
N LYS A 85 3.02 20.31 14.22
CA LYS A 85 2.30 20.18 15.49
C LYS A 85 1.39 21.38 15.77
N ALA A 86 1.88 22.59 15.53
CA ALA A 86 1.14 23.83 15.71
C ALA A 86 0.03 23.99 14.68
N LYS A 87 0.26 23.60 13.41
CA LYS A 87 -0.78 23.53 12.37
C LYS A 87 -1.67 22.29 12.48
N SER A 88 -1.25 21.22 13.16
CA SER A 88 -2.14 20.11 13.56
C SER A 88 -3.13 20.56 14.61
N ASN A 89 -2.86 21.66 15.33
CA ASN A 89 -3.90 22.35 16.10
C ASN A 89 -4.89 23.12 15.19
N GLU A 90 -4.67 23.16 13.88
CA GLU A 90 -5.62 23.48 12.81
C GLU A 90 -5.80 22.26 11.88
N GLY A 91 -6.45 21.19 12.37
CA GLY A 91 -7.38 20.44 11.50
C GLY A 91 -7.29 18.92 11.39
N LYS A 92 -6.34 18.22 12.05
CA LYS A 92 -6.52 16.84 12.59
C LYS A 92 -5.24 16.31 13.26
N SER A 93 -5.38 15.74 14.46
CA SER A 93 -4.34 15.22 15.36
C SER A 93 -3.79 13.84 14.92
N PRO A 94 -2.55 13.45 15.30
CA PRO A 94 -2.05 12.08 15.17
C PRO A 94 -2.98 11.02 15.80
N LEU A 95 -3.72 11.41 16.84
CA LEU A 95 -4.76 10.58 17.45
C LEU A 95 -5.94 10.38 16.49
N GLU A 96 -6.31 11.40 15.71
CA GLU A 96 -7.37 11.31 14.70
C GLU A 96 -6.92 10.53 13.47
N ILE A 97 -5.66 10.61 13.06
CA ILE A 97 -5.10 9.73 12.01
C ILE A 97 -5.19 8.27 12.46
N LYS A 98 -4.78 7.99 13.70
CA LYS A 98 -4.88 6.65 14.28
C LYS A 98 -6.33 6.19 14.43
N VAL A 99 -7.23 7.08 14.82
CA VAL A 99 -8.67 6.79 14.88
C VAL A 99 -9.25 6.57 13.48
N GLU A 100 -8.82 7.31 12.47
CA GLU A 100 -9.30 7.14 11.09
C GLU A 100 -8.76 5.85 10.46
N GLU A 101 -7.51 5.48 10.77
CA GLU A 101 -6.93 4.18 10.42
C GLU A 101 -7.67 3.04 11.11
N GLN A 102 -7.90 3.14 12.42
CA GLN A 102 -8.70 2.18 13.18
C GLN A 102 -10.15 2.12 12.68
N GLN A 103 -10.74 3.25 12.30
CA GLN A 103 -12.10 3.31 11.75
C GLN A 103 -12.16 2.64 10.39
N ARG A 104 -11.17 2.85 9.51
CA ARG A 104 -11.03 2.13 8.24
C ARG A 104 -10.86 0.63 8.45
N GLU A 105 -10.03 0.22 9.42
CA GLU A 105 -9.84 -1.18 9.78
C GLU A 105 -11.14 -1.81 10.31
N ILE A 106 -11.89 -1.10 11.16
CA ILE A 106 -13.21 -1.52 11.65
C ILE A 106 -14.23 -1.62 10.52
N GLU A 107 -14.23 -0.69 9.57
CA GLU A 107 -15.12 -0.72 8.41
C GLU A 107 -14.80 -1.88 7.47
N GLN A 108 -13.51 -2.16 7.24
CA GLN A 108 -13.07 -3.34 6.51
C GLN A 108 -13.49 -4.63 7.21
N MET A 109 -13.22 -4.75 8.52
CA MET A 109 -13.64 -5.92 9.31
C MET A 109 -15.17 -6.10 9.31
N LYS A 110 -15.95 -5.01 9.35
CA LYS A 110 -17.41 -5.08 9.25
C LYS A 110 -17.85 -5.55 7.87
N ALA A 111 -17.26 -5.02 6.80
CA ALA A 111 -17.56 -5.44 5.43
C ALA A 111 -17.22 -6.92 5.20
N GLU A 112 -16.06 -7.37 5.69
CA GLU A 112 -15.66 -8.78 5.63
C GLU A 112 -16.58 -9.68 6.45
N LYS A 113 -16.99 -9.25 7.65
CA LYS A 113 -17.93 -9.99 8.48
C LYS A 113 -19.31 -10.11 7.83
N VAL A 114 -19.84 -9.01 7.27
CA VAL A 114 -21.11 -9.03 6.54
C VAL A 114 -21.00 -9.96 5.33
N LYS A 115 -19.88 -9.90 4.59
CA LYS A 115 -19.63 -10.82 3.49
C LYS A 115 -19.60 -12.28 3.96
N ALA A 116 -18.89 -12.58 5.05
CA ALA A 116 -18.80 -13.93 5.60
C ALA A 116 -20.16 -14.46 6.12
N GLU A 117 -20.95 -13.62 6.78
CA GLU A 117 -22.30 -13.97 7.24
C GLU A 117 -23.22 -14.26 6.05
N MET A 118 -23.18 -13.43 5.02
CA MET A 118 -23.92 -13.62 3.77
C MET A 118 -23.45 -14.90 3.05
N SER A 119 -22.13 -15.11 2.92
CA SER A 119 -21.58 -16.35 2.36
C SER A 119 -22.09 -17.58 3.09
N SER A 120 -22.09 -17.57 4.42
CA SER A 120 -22.57 -18.69 5.24
C SER A 120 -24.07 -18.96 5.03
N LYS A 121 -24.90 -17.90 5.04
CA LYS A 121 -26.35 -17.98 4.80
C LYS A 121 -26.65 -18.59 3.42
N TYR A 122 -26.04 -18.04 2.38
CA TYR A 122 -26.32 -18.46 1.00
C TYR A 122 -25.63 -19.75 0.58
N THR A 123 -24.56 -20.17 1.26
CA THR A 123 -23.98 -21.52 1.08
C THR A 123 -25.01 -22.59 1.39
N LYS A 124 -25.81 -22.39 2.44
CA LYS A 124 -26.90 -23.30 2.80
C LYS A 124 -28.01 -23.28 1.74
N ASP A 125 -28.40 -22.10 1.26
CA ASP A 125 -29.44 -21.96 0.25
C ASP A 125 -29.04 -22.59 -1.10
N LEU A 126 -27.79 -22.39 -1.55
CA LEU A 126 -27.23 -23.06 -2.72
C LEU A 126 -27.31 -24.58 -2.59
N SER A 127 -26.88 -25.11 -1.44
CA SER A 127 -26.92 -26.54 -1.15
C SER A 127 -28.36 -27.09 -1.22
N THR A 128 -29.36 -26.37 -0.66
CA THR A 128 -30.77 -26.78 -0.74
C THR A 128 -31.34 -26.78 -2.16
N LYS A 129 -30.83 -25.90 -3.04
CA LYS A 129 -31.20 -25.86 -4.46
C LYS A 129 -30.40 -26.83 -5.32
N GLY A 130 -29.55 -27.67 -4.70
CA GLY A 130 -28.72 -28.66 -5.39
C GLY A 130 -27.56 -28.05 -6.18
N LEU A 131 -27.17 -26.81 -5.86
CA LEU A 131 -26.06 -26.12 -6.49
C LEU A 131 -24.76 -26.29 -5.69
N PRO A 132 -23.59 -26.40 -6.35
CA PRO A 132 -22.30 -26.46 -5.65
C PRO A 132 -22.05 -25.23 -4.79
N THR A 133 -21.52 -25.45 -3.58
CA THR A 133 -21.18 -24.37 -2.63
C THR A 133 -20.03 -23.49 -3.12
N ASP A 134 -19.18 -24.01 -4.00
CA ASP A 134 -18.06 -23.28 -4.62
C ASP A 134 -18.54 -22.10 -5.49
N LEU A 135 -19.83 -22.05 -5.82
CA LEU A 135 -20.42 -20.94 -6.57
C LEU A 135 -20.76 -19.72 -5.69
N ILE A 136 -20.55 -19.81 -4.37
CA ILE A 136 -20.93 -18.76 -3.41
C ILE A 136 -20.34 -17.39 -3.76
N ASP A 137 -19.07 -17.36 -4.16
CA ASP A 137 -18.36 -16.13 -4.54
C ASP A 137 -18.88 -15.51 -5.85
N PHE A 138 -19.56 -16.30 -6.68
CA PHE A 138 -20.14 -15.86 -7.96
C PHE A 138 -21.60 -15.44 -7.82
N VAL A 139 -22.33 -15.95 -6.82
CA VAL A 139 -23.72 -15.56 -6.58
C VAL A 139 -23.86 -14.37 -5.65
N LEU A 140 -22.91 -14.16 -4.73
CA LEU A 140 -22.92 -13.04 -3.78
C LEU A 140 -22.92 -11.69 -4.50
N GLY A 141 -24.05 -10.99 -4.41
CA GLY A 141 -24.25 -9.65 -4.92
C GLY A 141 -24.02 -8.56 -3.88
N ALA A 142 -24.41 -7.32 -4.23
CA ALA A 142 -24.32 -6.18 -3.31
C ALA A 142 -25.31 -6.28 -2.14
N ASP A 143 -26.35 -7.10 -2.29
CA ASP A 143 -27.49 -7.22 -1.37
C ASP A 143 -28.15 -8.61 -1.48
N GLU A 144 -29.14 -8.86 -0.61
CA GLU A 144 -29.86 -10.13 -0.55
C GLU A 144 -30.68 -10.42 -1.82
N ASP A 145 -31.28 -9.40 -2.44
CA ASP A 145 -32.14 -9.56 -3.61
C ASP A 145 -31.31 -9.89 -4.85
N THR A 146 -30.18 -9.19 -5.04
CA THR A 146 -29.24 -9.49 -6.13
C THR A 146 -28.63 -10.88 -5.97
N THR A 147 -28.32 -11.29 -4.74
CA THR A 147 -27.80 -12.65 -4.47
C THR A 147 -28.84 -13.72 -4.80
N ASN A 148 -30.08 -13.54 -4.35
CA ASN A 148 -31.18 -14.46 -4.68
C ASN A 148 -31.42 -14.56 -6.19
N ALA A 149 -31.46 -13.42 -6.89
CA ALA A 149 -31.64 -13.39 -8.34
C ALA A 149 -30.50 -14.10 -9.09
N ASN A 150 -29.25 -13.98 -8.61
CA ASN A 150 -28.11 -14.69 -9.20
C ASN A 150 -28.21 -16.20 -9.00
N ILE A 151 -28.61 -16.64 -7.79
CA ILE A 151 -28.84 -18.06 -7.48
C ILE A 151 -29.91 -18.65 -8.42
N GLU A 152 -31.02 -17.94 -8.62
CA GLU A 152 -32.09 -18.39 -9.52
C GLU A 152 -31.65 -18.46 -10.98
N LYS A 153 -30.92 -17.45 -11.46
CA LYS A 153 -30.38 -17.46 -12.83
C LYS A 153 -29.46 -18.65 -13.07
N ILE A 154 -28.52 -18.90 -12.17
CA ILE A 154 -27.60 -20.05 -12.29
C ILE A 154 -28.37 -21.36 -12.23
N SER A 155 -29.33 -21.49 -11.32
CA SER A 155 -30.20 -22.67 -11.24
C SER A 155 -30.90 -22.94 -12.58
N ASN A 156 -31.52 -21.92 -13.17
CA ASN A 156 -32.24 -22.06 -14.43
C ASN A 156 -31.32 -22.44 -15.61
N ILE A 157 -30.14 -21.82 -15.69
CA ILE A 157 -29.14 -22.16 -16.70
C ILE A 157 -28.69 -23.62 -16.56
N LEU A 158 -28.39 -24.06 -15.33
CA LEU A 158 -27.90 -25.41 -15.08
C LEU A 158 -28.98 -26.47 -15.35
N SER A 159 -30.24 -26.20 -14.99
CA SER A 159 -31.38 -27.04 -15.35
C SER A 159 -31.53 -27.16 -16.87
N SER A 160 -31.49 -26.04 -17.61
CA SER A 160 -31.58 -26.05 -19.07
C SER A 160 -30.45 -26.84 -19.74
N VAL A 161 -29.21 -26.72 -19.25
CA VAL A 161 -28.06 -27.48 -19.78
C VAL A 161 -28.21 -28.96 -19.46
N THR A 162 -28.67 -29.30 -18.26
CA THR A 162 -28.90 -30.69 -17.85
C THR A 162 -29.98 -31.34 -18.70
N ASP A 163 -31.11 -30.66 -18.92
CA ASP A 163 -32.19 -31.13 -19.79
C ASP A 163 -31.71 -31.36 -21.23
N THR A 164 -30.90 -30.45 -21.75
CA THR A 164 -30.30 -30.59 -23.08
C THR A 164 -29.38 -31.80 -23.16
N LYS A 165 -28.47 -31.97 -22.18
CA LYS A 165 -27.57 -33.13 -22.11
C LYS A 165 -28.31 -34.46 -21.90
N VAL A 166 -29.38 -34.47 -21.12
CA VAL A 166 -30.24 -35.65 -20.92
C VAL A 166 -30.96 -36.00 -22.22
N LYS A 167 -31.52 -35.01 -22.93
CA LYS A 167 -32.10 -35.21 -24.26
C LYS A 167 -31.07 -35.74 -25.26
N GLU A 168 -29.87 -35.17 -25.29
CA GLU A 168 -28.77 -35.67 -26.12
C GLU A 168 -28.38 -37.11 -25.77
N LYS A 169 -28.25 -37.45 -24.48
CA LYS A 169 -27.96 -38.83 -24.05
C LYS A 169 -29.09 -39.80 -24.39
N LEU A 170 -30.35 -39.40 -24.24
CA LEU A 170 -31.51 -40.22 -24.61
C LEU A 170 -31.61 -40.41 -26.13
N ASN A 171 -31.29 -39.38 -26.91
CA ASN A 171 -31.26 -39.45 -28.37
C ASN A 171 -30.05 -40.25 -28.90
N ASN A 172 -28.90 -40.19 -28.21
CA ASN A 172 -27.68 -40.93 -28.57
C ASN A 172 -27.59 -42.33 -27.95
N SER A 173 -28.45 -42.66 -26.99
CA SER A 173 -28.54 -44.03 -26.50
C SER A 173 -29.24 -44.88 -27.55
N ASN A 174 -28.48 -45.75 -28.23
CA ASN A 174 -28.98 -46.85 -29.07
C ASN A 174 -29.85 -47.88 -28.30
N TYR A 175 -30.20 -47.58 -27.05
CA TYR A 175 -31.12 -48.35 -26.25
C TYR A 175 -32.53 -48.09 -26.73
N VAL A 176 -33.01 -48.93 -27.65
CA VAL A 176 -34.43 -49.14 -27.84
C VAL A 176 -34.89 -49.90 -26.59
N PRO A 177 -35.74 -49.32 -25.72
CA PRO A 177 -36.36 -50.09 -24.65
C PRO A 177 -36.90 -51.36 -25.28
N PRO A 178 -36.65 -52.56 -24.71
CA PRO A 178 -37.20 -53.78 -25.27
C PRO A 178 -38.67 -53.49 -25.55
N LYS A 179 -39.06 -53.57 -26.82
CA LYS A 179 -40.48 -53.50 -27.16
C LYS A 179 -41.10 -54.50 -26.21
N ASN A 180 -42.06 -54.04 -25.42
CA ASN A 180 -43.09 -54.95 -24.97
C ASN A 180 -43.66 -55.53 -26.27
N ASP A 181 -43.07 -56.61 -26.78
CA ASP A 181 -43.85 -57.72 -27.28
C ASP A 181 -44.91 -57.86 -26.22
N SER A 182 -46.12 -57.53 -26.60
CA SER A 182 -47.23 -57.44 -25.69
C SER A 182 -47.34 -58.77 -24.93
N LYS A 183 -46.73 -58.84 -23.75
CA LYS A 183 -47.52 -59.16 -22.59
C LYS A 183 -48.43 -57.97 -22.40
N THR A 184 -49.46 -57.92 -23.26
CA THR A 184 -50.78 -57.72 -22.71
C THR A 184 -50.76 -58.51 -21.41
N PHE A 185 -50.97 -57.86 -20.28
CA PHE A 185 -51.73 -58.53 -19.23
C PHE A 185 -53.12 -58.76 -19.85
N GLY A 186 -53.15 -59.64 -20.85
CA GLY A 186 -54.31 -60.12 -21.52
C GLY A 186 -55.00 -60.91 -20.46
N LYS A 187 -56.30 -60.70 -20.36
CA LYS A 187 -57.22 -61.51 -19.57
C LYS A 187 -56.67 -62.95 -19.53
N PRO A 188 -56.37 -63.50 -18.34
CA PRO A 188 -55.75 -64.82 -18.24
C PRO A 188 -56.53 -65.80 -19.13
N THR A 189 -55.82 -66.67 -19.85
CA THR A 189 -56.45 -67.65 -20.72
C THR A 189 -56.62 -68.97 -19.97
N TRP A 190 -57.48 -69.87 -20.46
CA TRP A 190 -57.66 -71.19 -19.83
C TRP A 190 -56.35 -72.00 -19.80
N ASP A 191 -55.49 -71.82 -20.80
CA ASP A 191 -54.18 -72.45 -20.88
C ASP A 191 -53.23 -71.96 -19.76
N ASP A 192 -53.37 -70.71 -19.30
CA ASP A 192 -52.60 -70.17 -18.18
C ASP A 192 -53.03 -70.75 -16.83
N VAL A 193 -54.32 -71.07 -16.68
CA VAL A 193 -54.86 -71.75 -15.49
C VAL A 193 -54.35 -73.19 -15.42
N MET A 194 -54.40 -73.91 -16.54
CA MET A 194 -53.93 -75.31 -16.62
C MET A 194 -52.42 -75.43 -16.37
N LYS A 195 -51.64 -74.38 -16.66
CA LYS A 195 -50.19 -74.32 -16.41
C LYS A 195 -49.83 -73.74 -15.03
N GLY A 196 -50.82 -73.44 -14.19
CA GLY A 196 -50.62 -72.91 -12.83
C GLY A 196 -50.07 -71.48 -12.80
N LYS A 197 -50.16 -70.73 -13.90
CA LYS A 197 -49.67 -69.36 -14.03
C LYS A 197 -50.73 -68.30 -13.67
N ALA A 198 -51.99 -68.71 -13.53
CA ALA A 198 -53.12 -67.88 -13.09
C ALA A 198 -54.17 -68.71 -12.33
N SER A 199 -54.94 -68.09 -11.44
CA SER A 199 -56.04 -68.77 -10.74
C SER A 199 -57.29 -68.88 -11.62
N TYR A 200 -58.10 -69.92 -11.40
CA TYR A 200 -59.41 -70.05 -12.03
C TYR A 200 -60.34 -68.87 -11.72
N GLU A 201 -60.23 -68.30 -10.52
CA GLU A 201 -61.02 -67.14 -10.11
C GLU A 201 -60.67 -65.88 -10.92
N ASP A 202 -59.38 -65.69 -11.22
CA ASP A 202 -58.89 -64.57 -12.01
C ASP A 202 -59.29 -64.72 -13.50
N PHE A 203 -59.28 -65.96 -14.00
CA PHE A 203 -59.82 -66.30 -15.33
C PHE A 203 -61.30 -65.94 -15.44
N LYS A 204 -62.12 -66.38 -14.48
CA LYS A 204 -63.58 -66.16 -14.52
C LYS A 204 -63.94 -64.68 -14.47
N LYS A 205 -63.31 -63.90 -13.57
CA LYS A 205 -63.54 -62.45 -13.46
C LYS A 205 -63.21 -61.70 -14.75
N SER A 206 -62.22 -62.18 -15.51
CA SER A 206 -61.82 -61.56 -16.78
C SER A 206 -62.84 -61.76 -17.92
N GLN A 207 -63.68 -62.80 -17.84
CA GLN A 207 -64.72 -63.11 -18.83
C GLN A 207 -66.04 -62.37 -18.56
N GLU A 208 -66.25 -61.86 -17.34
CA GLU A 208 -67.47 -61.16 -16.93
C GLU A 208 -67.40 -59.62 -17.14
N SER A 209 -66.25 -59.06 -17.55
CA SER A 209 -66.06 -57.64 -17.97
C SER A 209 -65.88 -57.51 -19.47
#